data_AF-A0A8J6TSA3-F1
#
_entry.id   AF-A0A8J6TSA3-F1
#
_cell.length_a   1.000
_cell.length_b   1.000
_cell.length_c   1.000
_cell.angle_alpha   90.00
_cell.angle_beta   90.00
_cell.angle_gamma   90.00
#
_symmetry.space_group_name_H-M   'P 1'
#
loop_
_entity.id
_entity.type
_entity.pdbx_description
1 polymer ?
#
loop_
_entity_poly.entity_id
_entity_poly.type
_entity_poly.pdbx_seq_one_letter_code
_entity_poly.pdbx_strand_id
1 'polypeptide(L)'
;MNEGLKHLAMRIRNELSEIEHTLKRATEGMKRAKQTGDAYYLDGVALNLHSFYSGIERIFELIAANVDCMFPEGENWHQALLKQMAEEMSDVRPAVISDFVRLAFDEYRGFRHIVRNVYTYKFDSARIEKLTERAGPLFAQLRAELLAFADFLEANEGDEV
;
A
#
# COMPACT_ATOMS: atom_id res chain seq x y z
N MET A 1 -12.93 4.95 -24.00
CA MET A 1 -11.74 5.11 -23.13
C MET A 1 -12.16 5.61 -21.73
N ASN A 2 -13.18 6.47 -21.63
CA ASN A 2 -13.66 7.11 -20.39
C ASN A 2 -14.24 6.19 -19.30
N GLU A 3 -14.76 5.02 -19.64
CA GLU A 3 -15.27 4.04 -18.64
C GLU A 3 -14.14 3.42 -17.80
N GLY A 4 -12.89 3.49 -18.29
CA GLY A 4 -11.71 2.92 -17.64
C GLY A 4 -11.30 3.65 -16.35
N LEU A 5 -11.35 4.99 -16.33
CA LEU A 5 -10.90 5.79 -15.18
C LEU A 5 -11.88 5.70 -14.00
N LYS A 6 -13.19 5.75 -14.25
CA LYS A 6 -14.22 5.49 -13.22
C LYS A 6 -14.08 4.09 -12.64
N HIS A 7 -13.88 3.09 -13.49
CA HIS A 7 -13.70 1.72 -13.03
C HIS A 7 -12.40 1.56 -12.22
N LEU A 8 -11.32 2.25 -12.58
CA LEU A 8 -10.11 2.33 -11.77
C LEU A 8 -10.38 2.99 -10.42
N ALA A 9 -11.07 4.14 -10.39
CA ALA A 9 -11.42 4.84 -9.15
C ALA A 9 -12.26 3.96 -8.21
N MET A 10 -13.24 3.22 -8.74
CA MET A 10 -14.00 2.22 -7.97
C MET A 10 -13.11 1.10 -7.44
N ARG A 11 -12.18 0.59 -8.25
CA ARG A 11 -11.21 -0.45 -7.82
C ARG A 11 -10.31 0.05 -6.69
N ILE A 12 -9.81 1.28 -6.77
CA ILE A 12 -8.99 1.89 -5.70
C ILE A 12 -9.78 1.90 -4.39
N ARG A 13 -11.04 2.34 -4.42
CA ARG A 13 -11.91 2.40 -3.23
C ARG A 13 -12.20 1.02 -2.63
N ASN A 14 -12.42 0.02 -3.47
CA ASN A 14 -12.65 -1.34 -3.03
C ASN A 14 -11.38 -1.96 -2.40
N GLU A 15 -10.23 -1.79 -3.05
CA GLU A 15 -8.96 -2.33 -2.55
C GLU A 15 -8.56 -1.66 -1.23
N LEU A 16 -8.85 -0.37 -1.04
CA LEU A 16 -8.66 0.32 0.25
C LEU A 16 -9.42 -0.37 1.40
N SER A 17 -10.64 -0.85 1.16
CA SER A 17 -11.42 -1.57 2.17
C SER A 17 -10.77 -2.91 2.53
N GLU A 18 -10.27 -3.64 1.53
CA GLU A 18 -9.56 -4.92 1.75
C GLU A 18 -8.25 -4.70 2.52
N ILE A 19 -7.46 -3.69 2.14
CA ILE A 19 -6.23 -3.31 2.83
C ILE A 19 -6.52 -2.95 4.29
N GLU A 20 -7.58 -2.16 4.55
CA GLU A 20 -7.99 -1.80 5.91
C GLU A 20 -8.34 -3.05 6.75
N HIS A 21 -9.02 -4.04 6.15
CA HIS A 21 -9.31 -5.30 6.82
C HIS A 21 -8.05 -6.08 7.19
N THR A 22 -7.06 -6.19 6.29
CA THR A 22 -5.78 -6.84 6.60
C THR A 22 -5.03 -6.12 7.73
N LEU A 23 -5.05 -4.79 7.75
CA LEU A 23 -4.43 -4.00 8.80
C LEU A 23 -5.12 -4.22 10.16
N LYS A 24 -6.45 -4.26 10.19
CA LYS A 24 -7.21 -4.58 11.42
C LYS A 24 -6.82 -5.96 11.98
N ARG A 25 -6.66 -6.95 11.11
CA ARG A 25 -6.21 -8.30 11.51
C ARG A 25 -4.80 -8.30 12.06
N ALA A 26 -3.87 -7.56 11.45
CA ALA A 26 -2.50 -7.41 11.97
C ALA A 26 -2.51 -6.78 13.37
N THR A 27 -3.27 -5.70 13.57
CA THR A 27 -3.38 -5.01 14.86
C THR A 27 -3.98 -5.89 15.94
N GLU A 28 -5.07 -6.59 15.65
CA GLU A 28 -5.70 -7.51 16.61
C GLU A 28 -4.80 -8.71 16.92
N GLY A 29 -4.12 -9.27 15.92
CA GLY A 29 -3.15 -10.34 16.11
C GLY A 29 -1.99 -9.90 17.01
N MET A 30 -1.48 -8.68 16.82
CA MET A 30 -0.39 -8.14 17.64
C MET A 30 -0.84 -7.92 19.09
N LYS A 31 -2.06 -7.41 19.28
CA LYS A 31 -2.66 -7.27 20.62
C LYS A 31 -2.75 -8.62 21.34
N ARG A 32 -3.19 -9.67 20.66
CA ARG A 32 -3.27 -11.02 21.23
C ARG A 32 -1.89 -11.57 21.57
N ALA A 33 -0.91 -11.41 20.67
CA ALA A 33 0.48 -11.79 20.92
C ALA A 33 1.03 -11.15 22.20
N LYS A 34 0.80 -9.85 22.41
CA LYS A 34 1.22 -9.14 23.63
C LYS A 34 0.51 -9.65 24.89
N GLN A 35 -0.77 -10.00 24.78
CA GLN A 35 -1.58 -10.45 25.92
C GLN A 35 -1.28 -11.88 26.35
N THR A 36 -1.04 -12.78 25.40
CA THR A 36 -0.84 -14.21 25.69
C THR A 36 0.63 -14.60 25.77
N GLY A 37 1.53 -13.81 25.19
CA GLY A 37 2.94 -14.19 25.00
C GLY A 37 3.14 -15.30 23.95
N ASP A 38 2.08 -15.68 23.22
CA ASP A 38 2.13 -16.75 22.23
C ASP A 38 2.67 -16.22 20.89
N ALA A 39 3.88 -16.68 20.55
CA ALA A 39 4.58 -16.29 19.33
C ALA A 39 3.85 -16.72 18.05
N TYR A 40 2.96 -17.72 18.05
CA TYR A 40 2.23 -18.14 16.85
C TYR A 40 1.31 -17.03 16.29
N TYR A 41 0.88 -16.09 17.12
CA TYR A 41 0.15 -14.91 16.63
C TYR A 41 1.02 -14.04 15.71
N LEU A 42 2.35 -13.98 15.94
CA LEU A 42 3.26 -13.14 15.16
C LEU A 42 3.33 -13.57 13.69
N ASP A 43 3.20 -14.86 13.40
CA ASP A 43 3.13 -15.38 12.04
C ASP A 43 1.93 -14.78 11.28
N GLY A 44 0.77 -14.76 11.96
CA GLY A 44 -0.43 -14.12 11.45
C GLY A 44 -0.25 -12.61 11.25
N VAL A 45 0.37 -11.91 12.21
CA VAL A 45 0.65 -10.46 12.08
C VAL A 45 1.56 -10.19 10.89
N ALA A 46 2.66 -10.93 10.77
CA ALA A 46 3.61 -10.79 9.67
C ALA A 46 2.95 -11.01 8.31
N LEU A 47 2.12 -12.04 8.19
CA LEU A 47 1.37 -12.31 6.95
C LEU A 47 0.36 -11.19 6.64
N ASN A 48 -0.33 -10.64 7.63
CA ASN A 48 -1.28 -9.56 7.39
C ASN A 48 -0.57 -8.24 7.04
N LEU A 49 0.58 -7.93 7.65
CA LEU A 49 1.42 -6.78 7.26
C LEU A 49 1.99 -6.93 5.84
N HIS A 50 2.35 -8.15 5.46
CA HIS A 50 2.75 -8.48 4.10
C HIS A 50 1.62 -8.23 3.09
N SER A 51 0.42 -8.70 3.40
CA SER A 51 -0.77 -8.50 2.56
C SER A 51 -1.16 -7.02 2.47
N PHE A 52 -1.07 -6.29 3.59
CA PHE A 52 -1.31 -4.85 3.67
C PHE A 52 -0.48 -4.07 2.65
N TYR A 53 0.84 -4.25 2.65
CA TYR A 53 1.69 -3.56 1.69
C TYR A 53 1.54 -4.11 0.25
N SER A 54 1.28 -5.41 0.08
CA SER A 54 1.06 -5.98 -1.24
C SER A 54 -0.22 -5.45 -1.93
N GLY A 55 -1.28 -5.16 -1.17
CA GLY A 55 -2.49 -4.52 -1.71
C GLY A 55 -2.22 -3.09 -2.16
N ILE A 56 -1.42 -2.34 -1.39
CA ILE A 56 -0.99 -0.98 -1.75
C ILE A 56 -0.17 -0.99 -3.04
N GLU A 57 0.82 -1.89 -3.17
CA GLU A 57 1.59 -2.05 -4.41
C GLU A 57 0.67 -2.34 -5.60
N ARG A 58 -0.35 -3.20 -5.43
CA ARG A 58 -1.31 -3.51 -6.49
C ARG A 58 -2.12 -2.30 -6.95
N ILE A 59 -2.51 -1.41 -6.04
CA ILE A 59 -3.14 -0.14 -6.41
C ILE A 59 -2.19 0.68 -7.28
N PHE A 60 -0.92 0.78 -6.89
CA PHE A 60 0.08 1.54 -7.64
C PHE A 60 0.37 0.93 -9.01
N GLU A 61 0.43 -0.39 -9.12
CA GLU A 61 0.55 -1.11 -10.39
C GLU A 61 -0.63 -0.78 -11.32
N LEU A 62 -1.85 -0.74 -10.79
CA LEU A 62 -3.05 -0.38 -11.55
C LEU A 62 -2.99 1.07 -12.06
N ILE A 63 -2.56 2.02 -11.21
CA ILE A 63 -2.40 3.41 -11.62
C ILE A 63 -1.34 3.54 -12.70
N ALA A 64 -0.16 2.94 -12.50
CA ALA A 64 0.92 2.96 -13.48
C ALA A 64 0.50 2.39 -14.84
N ALA A 65 -0.28 1.30 -14.84
CA ALA A 65 -0.74 0.66 -16.07
C ALA A 65 -1.85 1.43 -16.81
N ASN A 66 -2.75 2.11 -16.08
CA ASN A 66 -3.97 2.69 -16.66
C ASN A 66 -3.92 4.22 -16.80
N VAL A 67 -3.07 4.90 -16.04
CA VAL A 67 -2.93 6.36 -16.04
C VAL A 67 -1.58 6.74 -16.63
N ASP A 68 -0.51 6.16 -16.10
CA ASP A 68 0.85 6.52 -16.49
C ASP A 68 1.25 5.89 -17.83
N CYS A 69 0.53 4.82 -18.24
CA CYS A 69 0.84 3.99 -19.41
C CYS A 69 2.30 3.50 -19.44
N MET A 70 2.93 3.41 -18.27
CA MET A 70 4.35 3.11 -18.10
C MET A 70 4.57 2.38 -16.78
N PHE A 71 5.27 1.25 -16.86
CA PHE A 71 5.62 0.43 -15.71
C PHE A 71 7.13 0.40 -15.51
N PRO A 72 7.64 0.52 -14.27
CA PRO A 72 9.07 0.39 -14.00
C PRO A 72 9.60 -1.01 -14.30
N GLU A 73 10.80 -1.09 -14.87
CA GLU A 73 11.44 -2.36 -15.22
C GLU A 73 12.64 -2.70 -14.30
N GLY A 74 13.08 -3.96 -14.34
CA GLY A 74 14.27 -4.45 -13.64
C GLY A 74 14.01 -4.93 -12.20
N GLU A 75 15.07 -5.40 -11.53
CA GLU A 75 14.95 -6.05 -10.20
C GLU A 75 14.44 -5.11 -9.08
N ASN A 76 14.66 -3.81 -9.24
CA ASN A 76 14.26 -2.79 -8.26
C ASN A 76 12.95 -2.07 -8.64
N TRP A 77 12.13 -2.66 -9.53
CA TRP A 77 10.90 -2.04 -10.01
C TRP A 77 9.96 -1.63 -8.87
N HIS A 78 9.89 -2.41 -7.79
CA HIS A 78 9.07 -2.09 -6.61
C HIS A 78 9.41 -0.73 -5.99
N GLN A 79 10.71 -0.40 -5.90
CA GLN A 79 11.16 0.88 -5.37
C GLN A 79 10.90 2.02 -6.36
N ALA A 80 11.11 1.75 -7.65
CA ALA A 80 10.84 2.71 -8.71
C ALA A 80 9.34 3.04 -8.81
N LEU A 81 8.45 2.05 -8.63
CA LEU A 81 7.00 2.25 -8.60
C LEU A 81 6.59 3.17 -7.46
N LEU A 82 7.13 2.95 -6.26
CA LEU A 82 6.87 3.81 -5.10
C LEU A 82 7.31 5.26 -5.35
N LYS A 83 8.43 5.43 -6.07
CA LYS A 83 8.93 6.76 -6.48
C LYS A 83 8.01 7.41 -7.52
N GLN A 84 7.62 6.67 -8.56
CA GLN A 84 6.72 7.14 -9.62
C GLN A 84 5.37 7.63 -9.05
N MET A 85 4.84 6.97 -8.02
CA MET A 85 3.58 7.40 -7.38
C MET A 85 3.71 8.72 -6.60
N ALA A 86 4.91 9.06 -6.14
CA ALA A 86 5.15 10.32 -5.42
C ALA A 86 5.50 11.48 -6.36
N GLU A 87 5.79 11.19 -7.62
CA GLU A 87 6.10 12.21 -8.62
C GLU A 87 4.82 12.67 -9.31
N GLU A 88 4.70 13.99 -9.47
CA GLU A 88 3.73 14.59 -10.38
C GLU A 88 4.18 14.33 -11.82
N MET A 89 3.22 14.02 -12.69
CA MET A 89 3.45 13.97 -14.13
C MET A 89 2.59 15.04 -14.78
N SER A 90 3.28 16.09 -15.24
CA SER A 90 2.66 17.22 -15.92
C SER A 90 1.71 16.75 -17.01
N ASP A 91 0.52 17.35 -17.05
CA ASP A 91 -0.56 17.07 -18.01
C ASP A 91 -1.18 15.66 -17.94
N VAL A 92 -0.71 14.79 -17.02
CA VAL A 92 -1.24 13.43 -16.84
C VAL A 92 -1.93 13.27 -15.50
N ARG A 93 -1.22 13.52 -14.40
CA ARG A 93 -1.77 13.39 -13.04
C ARG A 93 -0.94 14.12 -11.98
N PRO A 94 -1.57 14.56 -10.88
CA PRO A 94 -0.84 14.95 -9.69
C PRO A 94 -0.08 13.75 -9.08
N ALA A 95 0.80 14.03 -8.12
CA ALA A 95 1.36 12.99 -7.27
C ALA A 95 0.23 12.23 -6.56
N VAL A 96 0.30 10.89 -6.59
CA VAL A 96 -0.70 10.00 -5.97
C VAL A 96 -0.50 9.95 -4.46
N ILE A 97 0.77 9.97 -4.02
CA ILE A 97 1.15 9.91 -2.61
C ILE A 97 2.14 11.02 -2.28
N SER A 98 2.20 11.40 -1.00
CA SER A 98 3.23 12.31 -0.52
C SER A 98 4.60 11.63 -0.39
N ASP A 99 5.67 12.45 -0.41
CA ASP A 99 7.02 11.98 -0.15
C ASP A 99 7.18 11.34 1.24
N PHE A 100 6.40 11.81 2.22
CA PHE A 100 6.34 11.22 3.56
C PHE A 100 5.85 9.77 3.48
N VAL A 101 4.74 9.52 2.77
CA VAL A 101 4.17 8.19 2.59
C VAL A 101 5.12 7.28 1.82
N ARG A 102 5.75 7.80 0.75
CA ARG A 102 6.78 7.07 -0.01
C ARG A 102 7.93 6.61 0.88
N LEU A 103 8.52 7.50 1.67
CA LEU A 103 9.64 7.15 2.55
C LEU A 103 9.24 6.14 3.62
N ALA A 104 8.04 6.28 4.19
CA ALA A 104 7.56 5.37 5.22
C ALA A 104 7.30 3.95 4.68
N PHE A 105 6.82 3.81 3.44
CA PHE A 105 6.52 2.51 2.84
C PHE A 105 7.75 1.69 2.41
N ASP A 106 8.94 2.29 2.32
CA ASP A 106 10.16 1.53 2.01
C ASP A 106 10.47 0.48 3.11
N GLU A 107 10.16 0.78 4.38
CA GLU A 107 10.32 -0.18 5.49
C GLU A 107 9.39 -1.40 5.32
N TYR A 108 8.18 -1.20 4.80
CA TYR A 108 7.20 -2.26 4.54
C TYR A 108 7.54 -3.07 3.29
N ARG A 109 8.08 -2.42 2.25
CA ARG A 109 8.67 -3.10 1.08
C ARG A 109 9.76 -4.07 1.49
N GLY A 110 10.72 -3.59 2.30
CA GLY A 110 11.77 -4.44 2.85
C GLY A 110 11.21 -5.58 3.71
N PHE A 111 10.23 -5.29 4.57
CA PHE A 111 9.59 -6.30 5.41
C PHE A 111 8.88 -7.39 4.59
N ARG A 112 8.17 -7.03 3.51
CA ARG A 112 7.52 -7.97 2.60
C ARG A 112 8.50 -9.01 2.06
N HIS A 113 9.71 -8.60 1.69
CA HIS A 113 10.77 -9.51 1.23
C HIS A 113 11.25 -10.44 2.35
N ILE A 114 11.35 -9.96 3.58
CA ILE A 114 11.74 -10.79 4.74
C ILE A 114 10.69 -11.87 4.99
N VAL A 115 9.40 -11.51 5.00
CA VAL A 115 8.31 -12.47 5.24
C VAL A 115 8.29 -13.59 4.18
N ARG A 116 8.64 -13.31 2.93
CA ARG A 116 8.71 -14.35 1.88
C ARG A 116 9.94 -15.26 1.98
N ASN A 117 11.04 -14.77 2.55
CA ASN A 117 12.35 -15.42 2.46
C ASN A 117 12.86 -15.96 3.81
N VAL A 118 12.23 -15.61 4.93
CA VAL A 118 12.69 -15.97 6.26
C VAL A 118 11.66 -16.86 6.95
N TYR A 119 12.12 -17.96 7.54
CA TYR A 119 11.32 -18.79 8.42
C TYR A 119 10.80 -17.95 9.58
N THR A 120 9.49 -18.02 9.82
CA THR A 120 8.76 -17.14 10.76
C THR A 120 9.34 -17.15 12.20
N TYR A 121 10.04 -18.22 12.60
CA TYR A 121 10.73 -18.31 13.90
C TYR A 121 11.89 -17.31 14.11
N LYS A 122 12.38 -16.62 13.07
CA LYS A 122 13.42 -15.59 13.18
C LYS A 122 12.85 -14.16 13.22
N PHE A 123 11.52 -14.01 13.28
CA PHE A 123 10.95 -12.68 13.35
C PHE A 123 11.32 -11.96 14.65
N ASP A 124 11.85 -10.75 14.49
CA ASP A 124 12.02 -9.81 15.59
C ASP A 124 10.63 -9.26 15.97
N SER A 125 10.12 -9.70 17.12
CA SER A 125 8.79 -9.30 17.60
C SER A 125 8.69 -7.78 17.80
N ALA A 126 9.77 -7.14 18.25
CA ALA A 126 9.80 -5.69 18.46
C ALA A 126 9.72 -4.95 17.13
N ARG A 127 10.33 -5.49 16.08
CA ARG A 127 10.20 -4.95 14.73
C ARG A 127 8.77 -5.10 14.18
N ILE A 128 8.14 -6.27 14.35
CA ILE A 128 6.75 -6.50 13.90
C ILE A 128 5.81 -5.53 14.64
N GLU A 129 5.94 -5.43 15.95
CA GLU A 129 5.15 -4.55 16.79
C GLU A 129 5.24 -3.10 16.32
N LYS A 130 6.46 -2.60 16.12
CA LYS A 130 6.72 -1.24 15.63
C LYS A 130 6.09 -0.99 14.26
N LEU A 131 6.16 -1.95 13.34
CA LEU A 131 5.52 -1.84 12.02
C LEU A 131 3.99 -1.82 12.16
N THR A 132 3.41 -2.69 12.98
CA THR A 132 1.97 -2.71 13.22
C THR A 132 1.46 -1.40 13.82
N GLU A 133 2.17 -0.83 14.79
CA GLU A 133 1.79 0.44 15.44
C GLU A 133 1.85 1.64 14.47
N ARG A 134 2.85 1.64 13.58
CA ARG A 134 3.00 2.70 12.56
C ARG A 134 2.03 2.56 11.40
N ALA A 135 1.56 1.36 11.10
CA ALA A 135 0.74 1.10 9.92
C ALA A 135 -0.63 1.78 9.97
N GLY A 136 -1.23 1.92 11.16
CA GLY A 136 -2.50 2.62 11.36
C GLY A 136 -2.49 4.07 10.87
N PRO A 137 -1.68 4.95 11.51
CA PRO A 137 -1.58 6.35 11.09
C PRO A 137 -1.10 6.52 9.64
N LEU A 138 -0.15 5.69 9.19
CA LEU A 138 0.34 5.74 7.82
C LEU A 138 -0.75 5.38 6.80
N PHE A 139 -1.55 4.35 7.09
CA PHE A 139 -2.66 3.98 6.23
C PHE A 139 -3.75 5.05 6.20
N ALA A 140 -4.02 5.74 7.30
CA ALA A 140 -4.98 6.83 7.32
C ALA A 140 -4.56 7.96 6.36
N GLN A 141 -3.27 8.32 6.34
CA GLN A 141 -2.72 9.28 5.39
C GLN A 141 -2.82 8.77 3.94
N LEU A 142 -2.34 7.55 3.68
CA LEU A 142 -2.42 6.95 2.34
C LEU A 142 -3.87 6.88 1.83
N ARG A 143 -4.82 6.50 2.69
CA ARG A 143 -6.23 6.39 2.34
C ARG A 143 -6.81 7.74 1.92
N ALA A 144 -6.46 8.83 2.62
CA ALA A 144 -6.88 10.16 2.23
C ALA A 144 -6.31 10.56 0.87
N GLU A 145 -5.02 10.31 0.63
CA GLU A 145 -4.33 10.60 -0.63
C GLU A 145 -4.92 9.80 -1.81
N LEU A 146 -5.15 8.50 -1.63
CA LEU A 146 -5.75 7.64 -2.65
C LEU A 146 -7.22 7.95 -2.93
N LEU A 147 -7.98 8.39 -1.93
CA LEU A 147 -9.36 8.84 -2.15
C LEU A 147 -9.39 10.14 -2.93
N ALA A 148 -8.55 11.11 -2.58
CA ALA A 148 -8.42 12.35 -3.34
C ALA A 148 -7.98 12.08 -4.79
N PHE A 149 -7.08 11.12 -4.99
CA PHE A 149 -6.69 10.68 -6.32
C PHE A 149 -7.83 10.01 -7.08
N ALA A 150 -8.62 9.16 -6.43
CA ALA A 150 -9.78 8.52 -7.05
C ALA A 150 -10.86 9.55 -7.44
N ASP A 151 -11.07 10.60 -6.62
CA ASP A 151 -11.95 11.72 -6.94
C ASP A 151 -11.42 12.52 -8.15
N PHE A 152 -10.10 12.72 -8.24
CA PHE A 152 -9.44 13.30 -9.42
C PHE A 152 -9.72 12.47 -10.69
N LEU A 153 -9.59 11.14 -10.63
CA LEU A 153 -9.86 10.27 -11.78
C LEU A 153 -11.31 10.36 -12.28
N GLU A 154 -12.26 10.59 -11.38
CA GLU A 154 -13.67 10.75 -11.72
C GLU A 154 -13.98 12.15 -12.29
N ALA A 155 -13.28 13.18 -11.83
CA ALA A 155 -13.47 14.55 -12.30
C ALA A 155 -12.90 14.80 -13.70
N ASN A 156 -11.77 14.19 -14.06
CA ASN A 156 -11.11 14.37 -15.37
C ASN A 156 -11.75 13.54 -16.51
N GLU A 157 -12.99 13.09 -16.34
CA GLU A 157 -13.81 12.52 -17.41
C GLU A 157 -14.37 13.63 -18.36
N GLY A 158 -14.35 14.89 -17.93
CA GLY A 158 -15.04 16.01 -18.60
C GLY A 158 -14.23 16.88 -19.55
N ASP A 159 -12.90 16.77 -19.57
CA ASP A 159 -12.03 17.65 -20.37
C ASP A 159 -11.54 16.95 -21.65
N GLU A 160 -12.45 16.76 -22.60
CA GLU A 160 -12.12 16.70 -24.02
C GLU A 160 -12.53 18.04 -24.66
N VAL A 161 -11.54 18.88 -25.00
CA VAL A 161 -11.71 19.97 -25.98
C VAL A 161 -11.49 19.40 -27.38
#